data_AF-A0AA36IUI8-F1
#
_entry.id   AF-A0AA36IUI8-F1
#
_cell.length_a   1.000
_cell.length_b   1.000
_cell.length_c   1.000
_cell.angle_alpha   90.00
_cell.angle_beta   90.00
_cell.angle_gamma   90.00
#
_symmetry.space_group_name_H-M   'P 1'
#
loop_
_entity.id
_entity.type
_entity.pdbx_description
1 polymer ?
#
loop_
_entity_poly.entity_id
_entity_poly.type
_entity_poly.pdbx_seq_one_letter_code
_entity_poly.pdbx_strand_id
1 'polypeptide(L)'
;MHAANLQAWYHCAVQRAECRSAPTEEICCLGCCCRRCIGLPAAFRRPKVRLVPRKAKEASSDTESTTSLSSDEESDAPMAPQAPAQRPEVNFVQGEVSDRTLYCGNLGGEASVADVREAFQQRFRLLPAFQEKYLKHGVSHVVVQVNMGKGRGNFAFITFFDPQLASTALLFNGMSLCGRRLVITWPMDYTPPHDGALPGLDVAPLRRLGMLPQAPRDRRPDRPDRGPDLGKAARATSKARPKPKSLRHIFIGNMPEGQDSMQEVSELVTCFCSELPSFRQELGPAMLGAAPRGGGWLVEMQSPELAMEAARCLREVILSGRTLSVYLTFGRDLDISSAGG
;
A
#
# COMPACT_ATOMS: atom_id res chain seq x y z
N MET A 1 -6.81 16.44 -7.72
CA MET A 1 -6.96 16.70 -9.17
C MET A 1 -8.42 16.45 -9.50
N HIS A 2 -9.10 17.41 -10.14
CA HIS A 2 -10.54 17.33 -10.39
C HIS A 2 -10.86 16.33 -11.53
N ALA A 3 -12.04 15.71 -11.47
CA ALA A 3 -12.61 14.85 -12.52
C ALA A 3 -12.55 15.47 -13.94
N ALA A 4 -12.50 16.79 -14.03
CA ALA A 4 -12.30 17.54 -15.27
C ALA A 4 -11.04 17.15 -16.04
N ASN A 5 -9.93 16.78 -15.37
CA ASN A 5 -8.69 16.41 -16.06
C ASN A 5 -8.74 15.02 -16.70
N LEU A 6 -9.51 14.10 -16.11
CA LEU A 6 -9.69 12.75 -16.63
C LEU A 6 -10.62 12.75 -17.85
N GLN A 7 -11.64 13.61 -17.82
CA GLN A 7 -12.54 13.81 -18.95
C GLN A 7 -11.86 14.53 -20.11
N ALA A 8 -11.01 15.53 -19.83
CA ALA A 8 -10.17 16.16 -20.85
C ALA A 8 -9.19 15.18 -21.50
N TRP A 9 -8.58 14.29 -20.70
CA TRP A 9 -7.71 13.22 -21.19
C TRP A 9 -8.47 12.25 -22.12
N TYR A 10 -9.65 11.79 -21.70
CA TYR A 10 -10.51 10.92 -22.51
C TYR A 10 -10.92 11.57 -23.83
N HIS A 11 -11.38 12.82 -23.81
CA HIS A 11 -11.77 13.53 -25.03
C HIS A 11 -10.59 13.75 -25.99
N CYS A 12 -9.40 14.06 -25.48
CA CYS A 12 -8.21 14.22 -26.33
C CYS A 12 -7.79 12.88 -26.97
N ALA A 13 -7.92 11.76 -26.24
CA ALA A 13 -7.66 10.43 -26.77
C ALA A 13 -8.66 10.03 -27.87
N VAL A 14 -9.96 10.29 -27.67
CA VAL A 14 -11.03 10.01 -28.65
C VAL A 14 -10.87 10.86 -29.92
N GLN A 15 -10.67 12.17 -29.78
CA GLN A 15 -10.51 13.08 -30.93
C GLN A 15 -9.31 12.71 -31.81
N ARG A 16 -8.20 12.25 -31.21
CA ARG A 16 -7.02 11.77 -31.95
C ARG A 16 -7.26 10.45 -32.67
N ALA A 17 -8.14 9.59 -32.17
CA ALA A 17 -8.55 8.36 -32.84
C ALA A 17 -9.43 8.66 -34.06
N GLU A 18 -10.40 9.57 -33.91
CA GLU A 18 -11.32 10.00 -34.96
C GLU A 18 -10.60 10.68 -36.14
N CYS A 19 -9.66 11.60 -35.87
CA CYS A 19 -8.85 12.25 -36.91
C CYS A 19 -8.00 11.28 -37.76
N ARG A 20 -7.87 10.01 -37.35
CA ARG A 20 -7.09 8.97 -38.04
C ARG A 20 -7.94 7.85 -38.61
N SER A 21 -9.27 8.00 -38.61
CA SER A 21 -10.22 7.00 -39.12
C SER A 21 -10.06 5.61 -38.47
N ALA A 22 -9.59 5.56 -37.22
CA ALA A 22 -9.56 4.31 -36.45
C ALA A 22 -10.98 3.96 -35.98
N PRO A 23 -11.42 2.69 -36.07
CA PRO A 23 -12.72 2.29 -35.56
C PRO A 23 -12.81 2.56 -34.05
N THR A 24 -13.77 3.37 -33.64
CA THR A 24 -13.97 3.83 -32.25
C THR A 24 -14.28 2.70 -31.27
N GLU A 25 -14.66 1.51 -31.75
CA GLU A 25 -14.94 0.33 -30.94
C GLU A 25 -13.68 -0.43 -30.48
N GLU A 26 -12.49 -0.07 -31.01
CA GLU A 26 -11.20 -0.68 -30.64
C GLU A 26 -10.25 0.32 -29.94
N ILE A 27 -10.79 1.28 -29.20
CA ILE A 27 -9.98 2.18 -28.38
C ILE A 27 -9.48 1.39 -27.16
N CYS A 28 -8.19 1.07 -27.16
CA CYS A 28 -7.48 0.53 -26.01
C CYS A 28 -7.72 1.42 -24.78
N CYS A 29 -7.94 0.82 -23.60
CA CYS A 29 -8.18 1.48 -22.32
C CYS A 29 -7.06 2.47 -21.89
N LEU A 30 -5.97 2.54 -22.65
CA LEU A 30 -4.79 3.37 -22.41
C LEU A 30 -4.57 4.49 -23.45
N GLY A 31 -5.47 4.69 -24.42
CA GLY A 31 -5.36 5.86 -25.33
C GLY A 31 -4.05 5.96 -26.15
N CYS A 32 -3.31 4.86 -26.36
CA CYS A 32 -2.14 4.81 -27.25
C CYS A 32 -2.56 5.09 -28.70
N CYS A 33 -2.13 6.22 -29.26
CA CYS A 33 -2.22 6.51 -30.69
C CYS A 33 -0.83 6.72 -31.30
N CYS A 34 0.11 5.80 -31.05
CA CYS A 34 1.38 5.76 -31.78
C CYS A 34 1.40 4.62 -32.81
N ARG A 35 2.08 4.85 -33.93
CA ARG A 35 2.22 3.95 -35.11
C ARG A 35 2.79 2.56 -34.78
N ARG A 36 3.25 2.35 -33.54
CA ARG A 36 3.77 1.09 -32.99
C ARG A 36 2.69 0.13 -32.47
N CYS A 37 1.46 0.62 -32.26
CA CYS A 37 0.32 -0.19 -31.79
C CYS A 37 -0.35 -1.03 -32.93
N ILE A 38 0.07 -0.93 -34.20
CA ILE A 38 -0.30 -1.89 -35.31
C ILE A 38 0.61 -3.14 -35.27
N GLY A 39 0.72 -3.72 -34.08
CA GLY A 39 1.63 -4.81 -33.79
C GLY A 39 1.45 -5.24 -32.34
N LEU A 40 0.22 -5.58 -31.96
CA LEU A 40 -0.05 -6.13 -30.63
C LEU A 40 0.83 -7.37 -30.38
N PRO A 41 1.53 -7.44 -29.23
CA PRO A 41 2.10 -8.68 -28.73
C PRO A 41 1.02 -9.77 -28.65
N ALA A 42 1.41 -11.03 -28.81
CA ALA A 42 0.50 -12.19 -28.85
C ALA A 42 -0.47 -12.28 -27.63
N ALA A 43 -0.14 -11.63 -26.51
CA ALA A 43 -0.94 -11.55 -25.29
C ALA A 43 -2.34 -10.91 -25.45
N PHE A 44 -2.58 -10.16 -26.54
CA PHE A 44 -3.88 -9.50 -26.78
C PHE A 44 -4.72 -10.14 -27.90
N ARG A 45 -4.29 -11.27 -28.47
CA ARG A 45 -5.12 -12.02 -29.44
C ARG A 45 -6.14 -12.87 -28.69
N ARG A 46 -7.44 -12.56 -28.84
CA ARG A 46 -8.52 -13.45 -28.37
C ARG A 46 -8.36 -14.84 -29.02
N PRO A 47 -8.58 -15.95 -28.29
CA PRO A 47 -8.67 -17.27 -28.90
C PRO A 47 -9.80 -17.27 -29.93
N LYS A 48 -9.51 -17.67 -31.18
CA LYS A 48 -10.54 -17.83 -32.21
C LYS A 48 -11.51 -18.94 -31.80
N VAL A 49 -12.64 -18.58 -31.21
CA VAL A 49 -13.78 -19.49 -31.07
C VAL A 49 -14.34 -19.71 -32.48
N ARG A 50 -14.19 -20.94 -32.97
CA ARG A 50 -14.70 -21.36 -34.27
C ARG A 50 -16.22 -21.53 -34.16
N LEU A 51 -16.97 -20.47 -34.47
CA LEU A 51 -18.43 -20.54 -34.57
C LEU A 51 -18.82 -21.34 -35.81
N VAL A 52 -19.48 -22.47 -35.59
CA VAL A 52 -20.12 -23.27 -36.64
C VAL A 52 -21.43 -22.59 -37.05
N PRO A 53 -21.71 -22.37 -38.34
CA PRO A 53 -22.91 -21.68 -38.78
C PRO A 53 -24.14 -22.57 -38.60
N ARG A 54 -25.11 -22.10 -37.82
CA ARG A 54 -26.46 -22.69 -37.76
C ARG A 54 -27.34 -22.03 -38.83
N LYS A 55 -27.83 -22.87 -39.75
CA LYS A 55 -28.85 -22.55 -40.76
C LYS A 55 -30.17 -22.22 -40.08
N ALA A 56 -30.79 -21.12 -40.53
CA ALA A 56 -32.17 -20.78 -40.23
C ALA A 56 -33.14 -21.77 -40.90
N LYS A 57 -34.20 -22.14 -40.19
CA LYS A 57 -35.43 -22.66 -40.79
C LYS A 57 -36.61 -22.29 -39.91
N GLU A 58 -37.56 -21.57 -40.53
CA GLU A 58 -38.90 -21.30 -40.04
C GLU A 58 -39.70 -22.60 -39.89
N ALA A 59 -40.61 -22.66 -38.91
CA ALA A 59 -42.01 -23.11 -39.08
C ALA A 59 -42.79 -23.04 -37.76
N SER A 60 -44.08 -22.74 -37.92
CA SER A 60 -45.20 -22.69 -36.98
C SER A 60 -45.47 -23.99 -36.20
N SER A 61 -46.11 -23.89 -35.02
CA SER A 61 -47.50 -24.36 -34.80
C SER A 61 -47.93 -24.22 -33.34
N ASP A 62 -49.20 -23.87 -33.17
CA ASP A 62 -49.99 -23.90 -31.94
C ASP A 62 -49.95 -25.23 -31.18
N THR A 63 -50.12 -25.20 -29.86
CA THR A 63 -51.12 -26.03 -29.15
C THR A 63 -51.25 -25.64 -27.68
N GLU A 64 -52.51 -25.51 -27.28
CA GLU A 64 -53.04 -25.30 -25.94
C GLU A 64 -52.71 -26.48 -25.00
N SER A 65 -52.58 -26.22 -23.69
CA SER A 65 -53.17 -27.06 -22.65
C SER A 65 -53.08 -26.39 -21.28
N THR A 66 -54.28 -26.18 -20.76
CA THR A 66 -54.70 -25.99 -19.37
C THR A 66 -54.02 -26.95 -18.38
N THR A 67 -53.66 -26.44 -17.20
CA THR A 67 -53.77 -27.22 -15.96
C THR A 67 -53.97 -26.30 -14.77
N SER A 68 -55.07 -26.57 -14.08
CA SER A 68 -55.59 -25.91 -12.89
C SER A 68 -54.94 -26.48 -11.61
N LEU A 69 -55.19 -25.78 -10.49
CA LEU A 69 -55.11 -26.24 -9.09
C LEU A 69 -53.68 -26.26 -8.51
N SER A 70 -53.40 -25.82 -7.29
CA SER A 70 -54.24 -25.57 -6.11
C SER A 70 -53.55 -24.58 -5.16
N SER A 71 -54.38 -23.85 -4.43
CA SER A 71 -54.06 -23.14 -3.18
C SER A 71 -53.58 -24.13 -2.12
N ASP A 72 -52.61 -23.73 -1.29
CA ASP A 72 -52.55 -24.14 0.11
C ASP A 72 -51.97 -22.99 0.93
N GLU A 73 -52.81 -22.54 1.87
CA GLU A 73 -52.51 -21.63 2.97
C GLU A 73 -51.69 -22.39 4.02
N GLU A 74 -50.56 -21.86 4.50
CA GLU A 74 -50.04 -22.30 5.79
C GLU A 74 -49.28 -21.19 6.53
N SER A 75 -50.01 -20.65 7.51
CA SER A 75 -49.59 -20.14 8.82
C SER A 75 -48.36 -19.24 8.93
N ASP A 76 -48.67 -17.95 9.04
CA ASP A 76 -47.90 -16.90 9.68
C ASP A 76 -47.79 -17.18 11.20
N ALA A 77 -46.59 -17.45 11.69
CA ALA A 77 -46.28 -17.53 13.12
C ALA A 77 -45.33 -16.37 13.48
N PRO A 78 -45.66 -15.52 14.48
CA PRO A 78 -44.80 -14.43 14.89
C PRO A 78 -43.55 -14.99 15.58
N MET A 79 -42.45 -15.02 14.82
CA MET A 79 -41.13 -15.39 15.33
C MET A 79 -40.69 -14.33 16.35
N ALA A 80 -40.66 -14.73 17.62
CA ALA A 80 -40.20 -13.90 18.72
C ALA A 80 -38.79 -13.33 18.42
N PRO A 81 -38.51 -12.07 18.77
CA PRO A 81 -37.19 -11.48 18.56
C PRO A 81 -36.16 -12.27 19.37
N GLN A 82 -35.29 -13.00 18.67
CA GLN A 82 -34.12 -13.61 19.27
C GLN A 82 -33.28 -12.49 19.88
N ALA A 83 -33.12 -12.56 21.21
CA ALA A 83 -32.22 -11.69 21.93
C ALA A 83 -30.83 -11.75 21.28
N PRO A 84 -30.19 -10.61 20.97
CA PRO A 84 -28.87 -10.59 20.36
C PRO A 84 -27.92 -11.38 21.26
N ALA A 85 -27.23 -12.35 20.65
CA ALA A 85 -26.17 -13.12 21.30
C ALA A 85 -25.26 -12.14 22.06
N GLN A 86 -25.26 -12.26 23.38
CA GLN A 86 -24.45 -11.43 24.26
C GLN A 86 -23.00 -11.62 23.81
N ARG A 87 -22.41 -10.57 23.24
CA ARG A 87 -20.97 -10.53 22.98
C ARG A 87 -20.30 -10.83 24.32
N PRO A 88 -19.30 -11.73 24.38
CA PRO A 88 -18.57 -11.95 25.61
C PRO A 88 -18.04 -10.60 26.10
N GLU A 89 -18.57 -10.12 27.22
CA GLU A 89 -18.02 -8.97 27.92
C GLU A 89 -16.64 -9.38 28.41
N VAL A 90 -15.62 -8.95 27.66
CA VAL A 90 -14.24 -9.05 28.10
C VAL A 90 -14.13 -8.11 29.29
N ASN A 91 -14.18 -8.66 30.51
CA ASN A 91 -14.05 -7.91 31.75
C ASN A 91 -12.75 -7.10 31.72
N PHE A 92 -12.89 -5.79 31.49
CA PHE A 92 -11.78 -4.84 31.49
C PHE A 92 -11.30 -4.68 32.94
N VAL A 93 -10.15 -5.28 33.25
CA VAL A 93 -9.40 -4.91 34.45
C VAL A 93 -9.00 -3.45 34.29
N GLN A 94 -9.53 -2.58 35.16
CA GLN A 94 -9.14 -1.17 35.31
C GLN A 94 -7.71 -1.11 35.87
N GLY A 95 -6.73 -1.49 35.05
CA GLY A 95 -5.35 -1.07 35.25
C GLY A 95 -5.26 0.46 35.09
N GLU A 96 -4.35 1.08 35.82
CA GLU A 96 -4.08 2.52 35.67
C GLU A 96 -3.78 2.81 34.18
N VAL A 97 -4.53 3.77 33.62
CA VAL A 97 -4.55 4.12 32.17
C VAL A 97 -3.15 4.40 31.58
N SER A 98 -2.15 4.60 32.45
CA SER A 98 -0.75 4.84 32.09
C SER A 98 -0.11 3.67 31.33
N ASP A 99 -0.46 2.41 31.63
CA ASP A 99 0.23 1.24 31.05
C ASP A 99 -0.14 0.96 29.58
N ARG A 100 -1.26 1.51 29.12
CA ARG A 100 -1.78 1.40 27.75
C ARG A 100 -1.56 2.64 26.91
N THR A 101 -1.00 3.70 27.49
CA THR A 101 -0.92 5.00 26.85
C THR A 101 0.51 5.32 26.43
N LEU A 102 0.70 5.66 25.15
CA LEU A 102 1.99 6.10 24.62
C LEU A 102 1.96 7.57 24.20
N TYR A 103 3.09 8.24 24.38
CA TYR A 103 3.35 9.54 23.78
C TYR A 103 3.83 9.35 22.34
N CYS A 104 3.19 10.06 21.40
CA CYS A 104 3.54 10.08 19.99
C CYS A 104 3.82 11.52 19.55
N GLY A 105 5.10 11.85 19.39
CA GLY A 105 5.57 13.16 18.97
C GLY A 105 5.96 13.23 17.48
N ASN A 106 6.25 14.45 17.04
CA ASN A 106 6.58 14.79 15.65
C ASN A 106 5.46 14.45 14.65
N LEU A 107 4.21 14.57 15.08
CA LEU A 107 3.06 14.55 14.19
C LEU A 107 3.16 15.77 13.26
N GLY A 108 2.82 15.59 11.98
CA GLY A 108 2.64 16.71 11.07
C GLY A 108 1.48 17.59 11.55
N GLY A 109 1.53 18.90 11.33
CA GLY A 109 0.41 19.79 11.67
C GLY A 109 -0.89 19.43 10.93
N GLU A 110 -0.79 18.63 9.86
CA GLU A 110 -1.90 18.11 9.06
C GLU A 110 -2.42 16.75 9.57
N ALA A 111 -1.75 16.09 10.53
CA ALA A 111 -2.14 14.77 10.99
C ALA A 111 -3.40 14.85 11.86
N SER A 112 -4.49 14.24 11.40
CA SER A 112 -5.73 14.14 12.14
C SER A 112 -5.75 12.93 13.09
N VAL A 113 -6.69 12.94 14.03
CA VAL A 113 -7.00 11.81 14.93
C VAL A 113 -7.27 10.53 14.12
N ALA A 114 -7.97 10.67 12.98
CA ALA A 114 -8.31 9.56 12.10
C ALA A 114 -7.06 8.99 11.44
N ASP A 115 -6.14 9.84 10.95
CA ASP A 115 -4.89 9.40 10.31
C ASP A 115 -4.01 8.61 11.27
N VAL A 116 -3.87 9.09 12.52
CA VAL A 116 -3.10 8.40 13.55
C VAL A 116 -3.73 7.03 13.84
N ARG A 117 -5.04 7.00 14.10
CA ARG A 117 -5.76 5.75 14.38
C ARG A 117 -5.63 4.76 13.23
N GLU A 118 -5.89 5.19 12.00
CA GLU A 118 -5.80 4.34 10.81
C GLU A 118 -4.38 3.83 10.59
N ALA A 119 -3.37 4.69 10.76
CA ALA A 119 -1.99 4.31 10.58
C ALA A 119 -1.57 3.14 11.50
N PHE A 120 -1.87 3.22 12.80
CA PHE A 120 -1.60 2.13 13.73
C PHE A 120 -2.46 0.90 13.38
N GLN A 121 -3.76 1.08 13.14
CA GLN A 121 -4.68 0.00 12.81
C GLN A 121 -4.22 -0.83 11.60
N GLN A 122 -3.80 -0.17 10.52
CA GLN A 122 -3.29 -0.83 9.32
C GLN A 122 -2.03 -1.66 9.61
N ARG A 123 -1.10 -1.12 10.40
CA ARG A 123 0.18 -1.80 10.72
C ARG A 123 -0.04 -3.03 11.60
N PHE A 124 -0.91 -2.93 12.61
CA PHE A 124 -1.27 -4.07 13.43
C PHE A 124 -1.98 -5.17 12.64
N ARG A 125 -2.88 -4.80 11.71
CA ARG A 125 -3.56 -5.79 10.84
C ARG A 125 -2.60 -6.60 9.98
N LEU A 126 -1.41 -6.08 9.68
CA LEU A 126 -0.38 -6.78 8.91
C LEU A 126 0.51 -7.71 9.77
N LEU A 127 0.35 -7.71 11.11
CA LEU A 127 1.09 -8.60 12.00
C LEU A 127 0.35 -9.95 12.13
N PRO A 128 0.96 -11.10 11.75
CA PRO A 128 0.33 -12.40 11.89
C PRO A 128 -0.08 -12.72 13.34
N ALA A 129 0.80 -12.41 14.30
CA ALA A 129 0.54 -12.61 15.72
C ALA A 129 -0.66 -11.79 16.23
N PHE A 130 -0.90 -10.61 15.64
CA PHE A 130 -2.07 -9.79 15.97
C PHE A 130 -3.37 -10.42 15.44
N GLN A 131 -3.35 -10.91 14.19
CA GLN A 131 -4.51 -11.56 13.58
C GLN A 131 -4.94 -12.80 14.39
N GLU A 132 -3.98 -13.60 14.81
CA GLU A 132 -4.26 -14.80 15.60
C GLU A 132 -4.80 -14.47 16.99
N LYS A 133 -4.15 -13.55 17.71
CA LYS A 133 -4.47 -13.30 19.12
C LYS A 133 -5.65 -12.34 19.33
N TYR A 134 -5.92 -11.42 18.43
CA TYR A 134 -6.91 -10.35 18.65
C TYR A 134 -8.09 -10.42 17.69
N LEU A 135 -7.84 -10.61 16.38
CA LEU A 135 -8.95 -10.67 15.40
C LEU A 135 -9.84 -11.89 15.62
N LYS A 136 -9.27 -13.06 15.94
CA LYS A 136 -10.06 -14.27 16.25
C LYS A 136 -11.02 -14.07 17.44
N HIS A 137 -10.68 -13.14 18.34
CA HIS A 137 -11.48 -12.81 19.52
C HIS A 137 -12.40 -11.59 19.31
N GLY A 138 -12.53 -11.11 18.07
CA GLY A 138 -13.45 -10.01 17.73
C GLY A 138 -12.95 -8.61 18.10
N VAL A 139 -11.66 -8.46 18.46
CA VAL A 139 -11.08 -7.13 18.74
C VAL A 139 -10.85 -6.41 17.41
N SER A 140 -11.76 -5.50 17.06
CA SER A 140 -11.72 -4.76 15.80
C SER A 140 -10.86 -3.50 15.84
N HIS A 141 -10.65 -2.92 17.02
CA HIS A 141 -9.96 -1.63 17.20
C HIS A 141 -8.74 -1.77 18.11
N VAL A 142 -7.57 -1.43 17.57
CA VAL A 142 -6.29 -1.49 18.32
C VAL A 142 -6.12 -0.26 19.20
N VAL A 143 -6.51 0.88 18.67
CA VAL A 143 -6.43 2.18 19.33
C VAL A 143 -7.81 2.53 19.87
N VAL A 144 -7.92 2.62 21.19
CA VAL A 144 -9.16 2.98 21.89
C VAL A 144 -9.37 4.49 21.79
N GLN A 145 -8.34 5.26 22.15
CA GLN A 145 -8.43 6.71 22.23
C GLN A 145 -7.15 7.37 21.72
N VAL A 146 -7.30 8.52 21.08
CA VAL A 146 -6.19 9.38 20.67
C VAL A 146 -6.51 10.78 21.18
N ASN A 147 -5.70 11.27 22.10
CA ASN A 147 -5.81 12.60 22.67
C ASN A 147 -4.73 13.49 22.07
N MET A 148 -5.12 14.36 21.15
CA MET A 148 -4.19 15.34 20.56
C MET A 148 -3.78 16.36 21.62
N GLY A 149 -2.48 16.66 21.69
CA GLY A 149 -1.94 17.64 22.61
C GLY A 149 -2.48 19.05 22.36
N LYS A 150 -2.76 19.80 23.43
CA LYS A 150 -3.11 21.23 23.35
C LYS A 150 -1.84 22.01 22.94
N GLY A 151 -1.73 22.30 21.65
CA GLY A 151 -0.57 22.95 21.02
C GLY A 151 -0.73 22.93 19.49
N ARG A 152 0.32 23.21 18.71
CA ARG A 152 0.28 23.13 17.23
C ARG A 152 0.09 21.70 16.67
N GLY A 153 -0.55 20.78 17.42
CA GLY A 153 -0.87 19.42 16.96
C GLY A 153 0.33 18.51 16.75
N ASN A 154 1.52 18.87 17.24
CA ASN A 154 2.76 18.12 16.96
C ASN A 154 2.91 16.83 17.77
N PHE A 155 1.99 16.54 18.70
CA PHE A 155 2.03 15.33 19.52
C PHE A 155 0.63 14.86 19.92
N ALA A 156 0.51 13.58 20.24
CA ALA A 156 -0.70 12.94 20.74
C ALA A 156 -0.37 11.89 21.79
N PHE A 157 -1.32 11.63 22.68
CA PHE A 157 -1.32 10.48 23.56
C PHE A 157 -2.26 9.42 22.98
N ILE A 158 -1.77 8.20 22.81
CA ILE A 158 -2.48 7.12 22.16
C ILE A 158 -2.70 6.01 23.18
N THR A 159 -3.96 5.74 23.50
CA THR A 159 -4.36 4.65 24.39
C THR A 159 -4.75 3.43 23.57
N PHE A 160 -4.03 2.34 23.80
CA PHE A 160 -4.23 1.05 23.13
C PHE A 160 -5.21 0.16 23.92
N PHE A 161 -5.75 -0.85 23.25
CA PHE A 161 -6.69 -1.80 23.85
C PHE A 161 -6.07 -2.55 25.06
N ASP A 162 -4.82 -2.98 24.93
CA ASP A 162 -4.08 -3.65 25.99
C ASP A 162 -2.60 -3.15 26.07
N PRO A 163 -1.88 -3.46 27.17
CA PRO A 163 -0.51 -2.99 27.36
C PRO A 163 0.51 -3.68 26.43
N GLN A 164 0.18 -4.88 25.90
CA GLN A 164 1.03 -5.58 24.94
C GLN A 164 1.03 -4.88 23.57
N LEU A 165 -0.12 -4.39 23.10
CA LEU A 165 -0.22 -3.58 21.89
C LEU A 165 0.49 -2.24 22.08
N ALA A 166 0.41 -1.61 23.27
CA ALA A 166 1.21 -0.43 23.57
C ALA A 166 2.72 -0.71 23.48
N SER A 167 3.19 -1.80 24.10
CA SER A 167 4.59 -2.25 24.03
C SER A 167 5.03 -2.58 22.59
N THR A 168 4.13 -3.13 21.77
CA THR A 168 4.37 -3.39 20.35
C THR A 168 4.45 -2.10 19.53
N ALA A 169 3.56 -1.14 19.80
CA ALA A 169 3.54 0.15 19.11
C ALA A 169 4.79 0.98 19.41
N LEU A 170 5.43 0.80 20.58
CA LEU A 170 6.74 1.37 20.88
C LEU A 170 7.82 0.92 19.87
N LEU A 171 7.74 -0.31 19.37
CA LEU A 171 8.64 -0.83 18.33
C LEU A 171 8.41 -0.17 16.96
N PHE A 172 7.33 0.59 16.80
CA PHE A 172 7.04 1.37 15.60
C PHE A 172 7.72 2.74 15.60
N ASN A 173 8.52 3.05 16.63
CA ASN A 173 9.26 4.31 16.72
C ASN A 173 10.05 4.59 15.42
N GLY A 174 9.91 5.81 14.88
CA GLY A 174 10.50 6.22 13.61
C GLY A 174 9.70 5.82 12.37
N MET A 175 8.52 5.20 12.49
CA MET A 175 7.61 5.00 11.36
C MET A 175 7.20 6.33 10.73
N SER A 176 6.91 6.32 9.42
CA SER A 176 6.51 7.53 8.71
C SER A 176 4.99 7.70 8.68
N LEU A 177 4.52 8.91 8.99
CA LEU A 177 3.13 9.35 8.87
C LEU A 177 3.13 10.78 8.31
N CYS A 178 2.33 11.03 7.26
CA CYS A 178 2.30 12.32 6.55
C CYS A 178 3.71 12.86 6.22
N GLY A 179 4.60 11.98 5.73
CA GLY A 179 5.97 12.34 5.36
C GLY A 179 6.94 12.60 6.51
N ARG A 180 6.51 12.49 7.78
CA ARG A 180 7.36 12.70 8.97
C ARG A 180 7.57 11.41 9.74
N ARG A 181 8.75 11.28 10.36
CA ARG A 181 9.07 10.15 11.24
C ARG A 181 8.54 10.41 12.64
N LEU A 182 7.67 9.56 13.12
CA LEU A 182 7.08 9.65 14.45
C LEU A 182 8.10 9.32 15.53
N VAL A 183 7.98 9.99 16.67
CA VAL A 183 8.73 9.67 17.88
C VAL A 183 7.76 9.05 18.88
N ILE A 184 7.89 7.76 19.15
CA ILE A 184 6.99 7.04 20.04
C ILE A 184 7.76 6.67 21.30
N THR A 185 7.27 7.12 22.45
CA THR A 185 7.88 6.86 23.76
C THR A 185 6.79 6.60 24.80
N TRP A 186 7.15 6.00 25.92
CA TRP A 186 6.31 6.04 27.10
C TRP A 186 6.16 7.48 27.60
N PRO A 187 5.01 7.83 28.23
CA PRO A 187 4.86 9.11 28.91
C PRO A 187 5.79 9.17 30.15
N MET A 188 6.11 10.38 30.62
CA MET A 188 7.12 10.58 31.67
C MET A 188 6.77 9.96 33.02
N ASP A 189 5.48 9.80 33.29
CA ASP A 189 4.89 9.22 34.49
C ASP A 189 4.70 7.70 34.41
N TYR A 190 5.10 7.08 33.31
CA TYR A 190 5.03 5.62 33.17
C TYR A 190 5.99 4.94 34.14
N THR A 191 5.42 4.13 35.03
CA THR A 191 6.17 3.21 35.88
C THR A 191 5.98 1.80 35.32
N PRO A 192 7.07 1.09 34.94
CA PRO A 192 6.94 -0.26 34.43
C PRO A 192 6.36 -1.18 35.52
N PRO A 193 5.50 -2.16 35.15
CA PRO A 193 5.00 -3.15 36.09
C PRO A 193 6.14 -3.87 36.80
N HIS A 194 5.93 -4.26 38.07
CA HIS A 194 6.95 -4.98 38.86
C HIS A 194 7.43 -6.28 38.19
N ASP A 195 6.55 -6.92 37.41
CA ASP A 195 6.85 -8.15 36.65
C ASP A 195 7.66 -7.89 35.37
N GLY A 196 8.03 -6.64 35.12
CA GLY A 196 8.74 -6.19 33.93
C GLY A 196 7.81 -5.71 32.81
N ALA A 197 8.41 -5.08 31.80
CA ALA A 197 7.68 -4.65 30.61
C ALA A 197 7.20 -5.87 29.81
N LEU A 198 5.94 -5.87 29.41
CA LEU A 198 5.39 -6.95 28.59
C LEU A 198 6.10 -7.02 27.23
N PRO A 199 6.46 -8.21 26.75
CA PRO A 199 7.08 -8.36 25.44
C PRO A 199 6.08 -7.99 24.33
N GLY A 200 6.49 -7.08 23.46
CA GLY A 200 5.73 -6.72 22.26
C GLY A 200 5.65 -7.89 21.24
N LEU A 201 4.71 -7.79 20.32
CA LEU A 201 4.57 -8.73 19.20
C LEU A 201 5.74 -8.61 18.22
N ASP A 202 6.03 -9.67 17.45
CA ASP A 202 7.08 -9.63 16.42
C ASP A 202 6.70 -8.68 15.27
N VAL A 203 7.49 -7.62 15.10
CA VAL A 203 7.32 -6.60 14.06
C VAL A 203 8.24 -6.82 12.84
N ALA A 204 8.98 -7.93 12.78
CA ALA A 204 9.84 -8.25 11.65
C ALA A 204 9.12 -8.28 10.29
N PRO A 205 7.86 -8.77 10.17
CA PRO A 205 7.12 -8.69 8.91
C PRO A 205 7.00 -7.26 8.36
N LEU A 206 6.67 -6.29 9.21
CA LEU A 206 6.54 -4.88 8.81
C LEU A 206 7.89 -4.26 8.42
N ARG A 207 8.98 -4.67 9.07
CA ARG A 207 10.34 -4.22 8.73
C ARG A 207 10.78 -4.78 7.36
N ARG A 208 10.44 -6.03 7.05
CA ARG A 208 10.70 -6.63 5.73
C ARG A 208 9.94 -5.90 4.61
N LEU A 209 8.73 -5.43 4.89
CA LEU A 209 7.93 -4.60 3.98
C LEU A 209 8.41 -3.14 3.91
N GLY A 210 9.40 -2.73 4.71
CA GLY A 210 9.90 -1.35 4.72
C GLY A 210 8.95 -0.32 5.35
N MET A 211 7.88 -0.78 6.02
CA MET A 211 6.91 0.11 6.68
C MET A 211 7.42 0.67 8.01
N LEU A 212 8.33 -0.06 8.65
CA LEU A 212 9.04 0.37 9.85
C LEU A 212 10.52 0.56 9.53
N PRO A 213 11.20 1.51 10.21
CA PRO A 213 12.65 1.58 10.12
C PRO A 213 13.26 0.24 10.56
N GLN A 214 14.29 -0.19 9.85
CA GLN A 214 15.14 -1.27 10.33
C GLN A 214 15.61 -0.89 11.72
N ALA A 215 15.44 -1.78 12.70
CA ALA A 215 15.99 -1.57 14.03
C ALA A 215 17.44 -1.11 13.85
N PRO A 216 17.93 -0.16 14.67
CA PRO A 216 19.35 0.06 14.79
C PRO A 216 19.93 -1.34 14.95
N ARG A 217 20.72 -1.79 13.97
CA ARG A 217 21.49 -3.01 14.17
C ARG A 217 22.30 -2.63 15.38
N ASP A 218 21.96 -3.19 16.53
CA ASP A 218 22.80 -3.10 17.71
C ASP A 218 24.16 -3.43 17.16
N ARG A 219 25.00 -2.40 17.14
CA ARG A 219 26.39 -2.58 16.79
C ARG A 219 26.85 -3.45 17.92
N ARG A 220 26.74 -4.76 17.73
CA ARG A 220 27.24 -5.74 18.68
C ARG A 220 28.64 -5.23 19.02
N PRO A 221 29.00 -5.19 20.31
CA PRO A 221 30.40 -5.05 20.69
C PRO A 221 31.15 -6.33 20.27
N ASP A 222 31.08 -6.73 19.01
CA ASP A 222 31.89 -7.77 18.40
C ASP A 222 33.23 -7.12 18.03
N ARG A 223 34.00 -6.78 19.06
CA ARG A 223 35.44 -6.96 19.01
C ARG A 223 35.91 -7.36 20.40
N PRO A 224 36.18 -8.66 20.65
CA PRO A 224 37.09 -9.03 21.71
C PRO A 224 38.42 -8.33 21.44
N ASP A 225 38.80 -7.49 22.39
CA ASP A 225 40.16 -7.15 22.81
C ASP A 225 41.27 -7.75 21.93
N ARG A 226 41.57 -7.09 20.80
CA ARG A 226 42.88 -7.26 20.16
C ARG A 226 43.79 -6.24 20.82
N GLY A 227 44.75 -6.76 21.57
CA GLY A 227 45.67 -6.05 22.44
C GLY A 227 46.52 -4.95 21.78
N PRO A 228 47.47 -4.39 22.57
CA PRO A 228 48.13 -3.13 22.25
C PRO A 228 49.20 -3.34 21.17
N ASP A 229 48.81 -3.20 19.91
CA ASP A 229 49.76 -3.11 18.81
C ASP A 229 50.10 -1.64 18.55
N LEU A 230 51.21 -1.21 19.16
CA LEU A 230 51.91 0.04 18.89
C LEU A 230 52.48 -0.01 17.46
N GLY A 231 51.80 0.62 16.48
CA GLY A 231 52.43 0.74 15.18
C GLY A 231 51.64 1.40 14.07
N LYS A 232 52.03 2.64 13.79
CA LYS A 232 52.03 3.30 12.46
C LYS A 232 50.70 3.90 11.98
N ALA A 233 50.67 5.22 12.14
CA ALA A 233 49.98 6.23 11.34
C ALA A 233 49.54 5.77 9.94
N ALA A 234 48.27 5.40 9.80
CA ALA A 234 47.59 5.28 8.52
C ALA A 234 46.60 6.45 8.39
N ARG A 235 46.99 7.35 7.50
CA ARG A 235 46.26 8.49 6.92
C ARG A 235 44.74 8.26 6.88
N ALA A 236 44.00 9.02 7.68
CA ALA A 236 42.55 9.01 7.70
C ALA A 236 42.00 9.50 6.34
N THR A 237 41.63 8.56 5.47
CA THR A 237 40.76 8.85 4.34
C THR A 237 39.39 9.23 4.91
N SER A 238 39.03 10.50 4.74
CA SER A 238 37.74 11.07 5.09
C SER A 238 36.63 10.22 4.47
N LYS A 239 36.00 9.35 5.27
CA LYS A 239 34.80 8.60 4.90
C LYS A 239 33.75 9.61 4.46
N ALA A 240 33.50 9.67 3.16
CA ALA A 240 32.53 10.56 2.55
C ALA A 240 31.20 10.43 3.30
N ARG A 241 30.70 11.57 3.80
CA ARG A 241 29.37 11.66 4.40
C ARG A 241 28.37 11.06 3.41
N PRO A 242 27.54 10.07 3.80
CA PRO A 242 26.56 9.49 2.89
C PRO A 242 25.66 10.62 2.39
N LYS A 243 25.69 10.87 1.08
CA LYS A 243 24.80 11.86 0.46
C LYS A 243 23.36 11.48 0.81
N PRO A 244 22.50 12.44 1.23
CA PRO A 244 21.11 12.17 1.51
C PRO A 244 20.48 11.49 0.29
N LYS A 245 20.03 10.24 0.46
CA LYS A 245 19.44 9.45 -0.62
C LYS A 245 18.17 10.16 -1.08
N SER A 246 18.15 10.63 -2.34
CA SER A 246 17.01 11.33 -2.90
C SER A 246 15.81 10.40 -3.09
N LEU A 247 14.62 10.90 -2.81
CA LEU A 247 13.30 10.26 -2.94
C LEU A 247 12.90 10.00 -4.41
N ARG A 248 13.72 9.29 -5.17
CA ARG A 248 13.49 9.02 -6.61
C ARG A 248 12.81 7.69 -6.90
N HIS A 249 12.53 6.89 -5.88
CA HIS A 249 12.05 5.53 -6.07
C HIS A 249 10.58 5.39 -5.70
N ILE A 250 9.82 4.72 -6.55
CA ILE A 250 8.44 4.31 -6.30
C ILE A 250 8.34 2.79 -6.38
N PHE A 251 7.51 2.19 -5.54
CA PHE A 251 7.12 0.80 -5.68
C PHE A 251 5.73 0.74 -6.30
N ILE A 252 5.56 -0.11 -7.31
CA ILE A 252 4.31 -0.39 -8.00
C ILE A 252 3.95 -1.85 -7.76
N GLY A 253 2.98 -2.10 -6.89
CA GLY A 253 2.46 -3.42 -6.58
C GLY A 253 1.05 -3.65 -7.12
N ASN A 254 0.57 -4.89 -6.96
CA ASN A 254 -0.77 -5.32 -7.37
C ASN A 254 -1.02 -5.20 -8.89
N MET A 255 0.02 -5.44 -9.70
CA MET A 255 -0.15 -5.57 -11.15
C MET A 255 -0.96 -6.85 -11.47
N PRO A 256 -1.78 -6.86 -12.55
CA PRO A 256 -2.49 -8.06 -12.98
C PRO A 256 -1.51 -9.19 -13.35
N GLU A 257 -1.91 -10.43 -13.10
CA GLU A 257 -1.12 -11.60 -13.54
C GLU A 257 -0.98 -11.59 -15.06
N GLY A 258 0.26 -11.71 -15.54
CA GLY A 258 0.58 -11.62 -16.97
C GLY A 258 0.75 -10.20 -17.51
N GLN A 259 0.57 -9.16 -16.69
CA GLN A 259 0.89 -7.75 -17.00
C GLN A 259 2.02 -7.20 -16.11
N ASP A 260 2.93 -8.06 -15.69
CA ASP A 260 4.01 -7.73 -14.78
C ASP A 260 5.38 -7.75 -15.49
N SER A 261 5.41 -7.64 -16.82
CA SER A 261 6.67 -7.57 -17.55
C SER A 261 7.35 -6.20 -17.42
N MET A 262 8.69 -6.18 -17.52
CA MET A 262 9.46 -4.92 -17.52
C MET A 262 8.99 -3.95 -18.59
N GLN A 263 8.58 -4.47 -19.76
CA GLN A 263 8.12 -3.66 -20.87
C GLN A 263 6.79 -2.98 -20.55
N GLU A 264 5.81 -3.71 -20.00
CA GLU A 264 4.50 -3.14 -19.66
C GLU A 264 4.61 -2.09 -18.54
N VAL A 265 5.45 -2.34 -17.54
CA VAL A 265 5.72 -1.35 -16.48
C VAL A 265 6.39 -0.11 -17.06
N SER A 266 7.37 -0.29 -17.96
CA SER A 266 8.03 0.81 -18.64
C SER A 266 7.04 1.64 -19.46
N GLU A 267 6.15 0.98 -20.22
CA GLU A 267 5.14 1.64 -21.05
C GLU A 267 4.12 2.39 -20.20
N LEU A 268 3.61 1.76 -19.14
CA LEU A 268 2.69 2.38 -18.18
C LEU A 268 3.30 3.64 -17.57
N VAL A 269 4.51 3.52 -17.00
CA VAL A 269 5.18 4.65 -16.30
C VAL A 269 5.52 5.76 -17.29
N THR A 270 6.04 5.42 -18.47
CA THR A 270 6.43 6.41 -19.49
C THR A 270 5.22 7.16 -20.03
N CYS A 271 4.15 6.45 -20.38
CA CYS A 271 2.92 7.06 -20.89
C CYS A 271 2.26 7.95 -19.84
N PHE A 272 2.32 7.55 -18.57
CA PHE A 272 1.73 8.35 -17.50
C PHE A 272 2.56 9.61 -17.20
N CYS A 273 3.88 9.46 -17.12
CA CYS A 273 4.77 10.54 -16.73
C CYS A 273 4.94 11.61 -17.80
N SER A 274 4.75 11.30 -19.09
CA SER A 274 4.85 12.31 -20.15
C SER A 274 3.83 13.44 -20.02
N GLU A 275 2.73 13.22 -19.31
CA GLU A 275 1.66 14.19 -19.07
C GLU A 275 1.85 14.96 -17.75
N LEU A 276 2.84 14.59 -16.92
CA LEU A 276 3.05 15.23 -15.63
C LEU A 276 3.86 16.53 -15.77
N PRO A 277 3.47 17.64 -15.13
CA PRO A 277 4.21 18.90 -15.18
C PRO A 277 5.65 18.80 -14.65
N SER A 278 5.90 17.86 -13.73
CA SER A 278 7.24 17.60 -13.19
C SER A 278 8.16 16.82 -14.15
N PHE A 279 7.63 16.31 -15.27
CA PHE A 279 8.43 15.65 -16.28
C PHE A 279 9.18 16.67 -17.14
N ARG A 280 10.50 16.52 -17.15
CA ARG A 280 11.45 17.30 -17.95
C ARG A 280 12.05 16.42 -19.02
N GLN A 281 11.65 16.67 -20.26
CA GLN A 281 12.12 15.88 -21.41
C GLN A 281 13.64 16.01 -21.62
N GLU A 282 14.24 17.15 -21.24
CA GLU A 282 15.68 17.36 -21.38
C GLU A 282 16.54 16.46 -20.46
N LEU A 283 15.95 15.87 -19.41
CA LEU A 283 16.66 14.98 -18.49
C LEU A 283 16.66 13.51 -18.94
N GLY A 284 16.02 13.20 -20.08
CA GLY A 284 15.93 11.85 -20.64
C GLY A 284 14.59 11.17 -20.35
N PRO A 285 14.55 9.83 -20.26
CA PRO A 285 13.32 9.09 -20.01
C PRO A 285 12.83 9.32 -18.57
N ALA A 286 11.50 9.35 -18.40
CA ALA A 286 10.87 9.52 -17.09
C ALA A 286 11.33 8.48 -16.06
N MET A 287 11.51 7.25 -16.54
CA MET A 287 11.99 6.09 -15.80
C MET A 287 13.46 5.83 -16.14
N LEU A 288 14.32 5.88 -15.13
CA LEU A 288 15.76 5.60 -15.26
C LEU A 288 16.06 4.10 -15.13
N GLY A 289 15.26 3.39 -14.34
CA GLY A 289 15.43 1.95 -14.11
C GLY A 289 14.22 1.34 -13.45
N ALA A 290 14.06 0.03 -13.60
CA ALA A 290 13.02 -0.74 -12.94
C ALA A 290 13.57 -2.13 -12.57
N ALA A 291 13.22 -2.64 -11.39
CA ALA A 291 13.58 -3.99 -10.97
C ALA A 291 12.40 -4.68 -10.26
N PRO A 292 12.18 -5.98 -10.52
CA PRO A 292 11.14 -6.73 -9.82
C PRO A 292 11.50 -6.89 -8.34
N ARG A 293 10.51 -6.69 -7.45
CA ARG A 293 10.69 -6.82 -6.00
C ARG A 293 9.38 -7.24 -5.33
N GLY A 294 9.37 -8.39 -4.65
CA GLY A 294 8.28 -8.78 -3.75
C GLY A 294 6.85 -8.70 -4.33
N GLY A 295 6.63 -9.20 -5.54
CA GLY A 295 5.31 -9.16 -6.20
C GLY A 295 4.94 -7.80 -6.81
N GLY A 296 5.93 -6.93 -7.06
CA GLY A 296 5.77 -5.67 -7.74
C GLY A 296 7.06 -5.19 -8.37
N TRP A 297 7.10 -3.91 -8.70
CA TRP A 297 8.22 -3.27 -9.39
C TRP A 297 8.74 -2.07 -8.61
N LEU A 298 10.04 -2.04 -8.38
CA LEU A 298 10.74 -0.88 -7.86
C LEU A 298 11.25 -0.06 -9.03
N VAL A 299 10.72 1.16 -9.18
CA VAL A 299 10.98 2.04 -10.31
C VAL A 299 11.75 3.27 -9.83
N GLU A 300 12.85 3.58 -10.51
CA GLU A 300 13.64 4.80 -10.31
C GLU A 300 13.22 5.86 -11.34
N MET A 301 12.85 7.03 -10.84
CA MET A 301 12.39 8.18 -11.62
C MET A 301 13.50 9.20 -11.80
N GLN A 302 13.43 9.97 -12.89
CA GLN A 302 14.45 10.98 -13.21
C GLN A 302 14.65 12.05 -12.12
N SER A 303 13.57 12.41 -11.41
CA SER A 303 13.57 13.42 -10.35
C SER A 303 12.67 13.02 -9.18
N PRO A 304 12.96 13.49 -7.94
CA PRO A 304 12.10 13.20 -6.79
C PRO A 304 10.72 13.87 -6.90
N GLU A 305 10.62 15.01 -7.57
CA GLU A 305 9.35 15.68 -7.83
C GLU A 305 8.45 14.80 -8.72
N LEU A 306 9.03 14.22 -9.79
CA LEU A 306 8.31 13.30 -10.65
C LEU A 306 7.91 12.02 -9.91
N ALA A 307 8.77 11.48 -9.05
CA ALA A 307 8.45 10.32 -8.23
C ALA A 307 7.25 10.56 -7.32
N MET A 308 7.19 11.71 -6.64
CA MET A 308 6.07 12.05 -5.76
C MET A 308 4.77 12.21 -6.54
N GLU A 309 4.81 12.89 -7.69
CA GLU A 309 3.63 13.12 -8.50
C GLU A 309 3.12 11.85 -9.18
N ALA A 310 4.03 11.06 -9.77
CA ALA A 310 3.72 9.77 -10.36
C ALA A 310 3.14 8.80 -9.31
N ALA A 311 3.71 8.74 -8.09
CA ALA A 311 3.19 7.88 -7.04
C ALA A 311 1.75 8.24 -6.63
N ARG A 312 1.44 9.54 -6.57
CA ARG A 312 0.09 10.01 -6.25
C ARG A 312 -0.90 9.60 -7.33
N CYS A 313 -0.56 9.83 -8.59
CA CYS A 313 -1.47 9.63 -9.70
C CYS A 313 -1.63 8.14 -10.07
N LEU A 314 -0.54 7.36 -10.06
CA LEU A 314 -0.60 5.91 -10.35
C LEU A 314 -1.40 5.13 -9.29
N ARG A 315 -1.54 5.64 -8.07
CA ARG A 315 -2.37 5.02 -7.02
C ARG A 315 -3.86 4.98 -7.38
N GLU A 316 -4.32 5.91 -8.20
CA GLU A 316 -5.72 5.99 -8.64
C GLU A 316 -5.98 5.15 -9.90
N VAL A 317 -4.93 4.57 -10.49
CA VAL A 317 -5.05 3.77 -11.72
C VAL A 317 -5.60 2.39 -11.40
N ILE A 318 -6.60 1.98 -12.19
CA ILE A 318 -7.21 0.65 -12.16
C ILE A 318 -6.80 -0.09 -13.44
N LEU A 319 -6.03 -1.17 -13.30
CA LEU A 319 -5.66 -2.05 -14.41
C LEU A 319 -6.37 -3.40 -14.25
N SER A 320 -7.12 -3.80 -15.27
CA SER A 320 -7.85 -5.08 -15.30
C SER A 320 -8.72 -5.31 -14.05
N GLY A 321 -9.39 -4.25 -13.58
CA GLY A 321 -10.25 -4.29 -12.39
C GLY A 321 -9.51 -4.26 -11.05
N ARG A 322 -8.17 -4.10 -11.03
CA ARG A 322 -7.36 -4.00 -9.81
C ARG A 322 -6.76 -2.61 -9.68
N THR A 323 -6.89 -1.99 -8.51
CA THR A 323 -6.22 -0.72 -8.19
C THR A 323 -4.75 -0.97 -7.90
N LEU A 324 -3.86 -0.18 -8.51
CA LEU A 324 -2.42 -0.31 -8.28
C LEU A 324 -2.02 0.15 -6.88
N SER A 325 -1.14 -0.62 -6.24
CA SER A 325 -0.59 -0.28 -4.93
C SER A 325 0.71 0.48 -5.09
N VAL A 326 0.66 1.82 -5.07
CA VAL A 326 1.83 2.67 -5.33
C VAL A 326 2.26 3.47 -4.11
N TYR A 327 3.54 3.36 -3.74
CA TYR A 327 4.13 4.06 -2.62
C TYR A 327 5.56 4.51 -2.87
N LEU A 328 5.92 5.66 -2.30
CA LEU A 328 7.29 6.16 -2.31
C LEU A 328 8.18 5.28 -1.44
N THR A 329 9.40 5.06 -1.89
CA THR A 329 10.39 4.29 -1.13
C THR A 329 11.75 4.96 -1.16
N PHE A 330 12.50 4.75 -0.09
CA PHE A 330 13.86 5.25 0.05
C PHE A 330 14.79 4.13 -0.38
N GLY A 331 15.21 4.16 -1.64
CA GLY A 331 16.08 3.17 -2.27
C GLY A 331 17.20 2.67 -1.33
N ARG A 332 16.95 1.53 -0.69
CA ARG A 332 18.01 0.67 -0.21
C ARG A 332 18.23 -0.34 -1.31
N ASP A 333 19.16 0.09 -2.16
CA ASP A 333 20.02 -0.70 -3.01
C ASP A 333 19.22 -1.51 -4.03
N LEU A 334 18.84 -0.81 -5.11
CA LEU A 334 18.92 -1.41 -6.44
C LEU A 334 20.40 -1.65 -6.72
N ASP A 335 21.04 -2.61 -6.04
CA ASP A 335 22.32 -3.14 -6.49
C ASP A 335 22.02 -3.95 -7.76
N ILE A 336 21.76 -3.25 -8.87
CA ILE A 336 21.74 -3.80 -10.24
C ILE A 336 23.21 -3.96 -10.69
N SER A 337 24.11 -4.28 -9.77
CA SER A 337 25.46 -4.68 -10.10
C SER A 337 25.41 -6.09 -10.68
N SER A 338 25.36 -6.14 -12.01
CA SER A 338 25.79 -7.25 -12.87
C SER A 338 25.11 -8.60 -12.65
N ALA A 339 23.89 -8.75 -13.16
CA ALA A 339 23.50 -9.99 -13.84
C ALA A 339 23.87 -9.87 -15.33
N GLY A 340 25.18 -9.71 -15.57
CA GLY A 340 25.82 -9.87 -16.87
C GLY A 340 26.69 -11.11 -16.77
N GLY A 341 26.07 -12.26 -16.99
CA GLY A 341 26.69 -13.58 -17.12
C GLY A 341 25.83 -14.39 -18.06
#